data_AF-A0A1Z1M6R5-F1
#
_entry.id   AF-A0A1Z1M6R5-F1
#
_cell.length_a   1.000
_cell.length_b   1.000
_cell.length_c   1.000
_cell.angle_alpha   90.00
_cell.angle_beta   90.00
_cell.angle_gamma   90.00
#
_symmetry.space_group_name_H-M   'P 1'
#
loop_
_entity.id
_entity.type
_entity.pdbx_description
1 polymer ?
#
loop_
_entity_poly.entity_id
_entity_poly.type
_entity_poly.pdbx_seq_one_letter_code
_entity_poly.pdbx_strand_id
1 'polypeptide(L)' 'MKIHSVHIIKIPINIKLKIEKNIQETFYLTGYKKIGNLKVPVIEFSDNIRVWMLKQEITINKTIY' A
#
# COMPACT_ATOMS: atom_id res chain seq x y z
N MET A 1 -1.54 -13.14 -11.81
CA MET A 1 -1.60 -12.47 -10.48
C MET A 1 -2.42 -11.20 -10.67
N LYS A 2 -3.48 -10.95 -9.88
CA LYS A 2 -4.32 -9.74 -10.08
C LYS A 2 -3.56 -8.52 -9.54
N ILE A 3 -3.20 -7.60 -10.43
CA ILE A 3 -2.55 -6.34 -10.08
C ILE A 3 -3.65 -5.40 -9.58
N HIS A 4 -3.56 -4.95 -8.33
CA HIS A 4 -4.46 -3.94 -7.80
C HIS A 4 -3.66 -2.67 -7.60
N SER A 5 -4.09 -1.57 -8.21
CA SER A 5 -3.53 -0.26 -7.91
C SER A 5 -4.03 0.20 -6.54
N VAL A 6 -3.14 0.80 -5.78
CA VAL A 6 -3.45 1.32 -4.45
C VAL A 6 -3.34 2.83 -4.45
N HIS A 7 -4.35 3.50 -3.94
CA HIS A 7 -4.34 4.94 -3.72
C HIS A 7 -4.21 5.22 -2.22
N ILE A 8 -3.23 6.02 -1.81
CA ILE A 8 -3.02 6.35 -0.40
C ILE A 8 -3.90 7.56 -0.04
N ILE A 9 -4.75 7.41 0.98
CA ILE A 9 -5.62 8.49 1.49
C ILE A 9 -4.90 9.27 2.61
N LYS A 10 -4.22 8.55 3.51
CA LYS A 10 -3.58 9.14 4.67
C LYS A 10 -2.21 8.51 4.88
N ILE A 11 -1.18 9.36 4.88
CA ILE A 11 0.19 8.93 5.12
C ILE A 11 0.54 9.16 6.59
N PRO A 12 0.89 8.11 7.35
CA PRO A 12 1.43 8.26 8.70
C PRO A 12 2.75 9.04 8.68
N ILE A 13 2.90 9.99 9.62
CA ILE A 13 4.03 10.94 9.64
C ILE A 13 5.40 10.26 9.67
N ASN A 14 5.49 9.09 10.33
CA ASN A 14 6.72 8.31 10.49
C ASN A 14 7.21 7.64 9.20
N ILE A 15 6.32 7.43 8.22
CA ILE A 15 6.65 6.87 6.91
C ILE A 15 6.47 7.88 5.77
N LYS A 16 6.08 9.12 6.10
CA LYS A 16 5.83 10.20 5.15
C LYS A 16 6.99 10.46 4.20
N LEU A 17 8.19 10.65 4.73
CA LEU A 17 9.39 10.89 3.90
C LEU A 17 9.73 9.72 2.96
N LYS A 18 9.38 8.49 3.33
CA LYS A 18 9.61 7.31 2.48
C LYS A 18 8.58 7.24 1.35
N ILE A 19 7.33 7.61 1.64
CA ILE A 19 6.25 7.59 0.65
C ILE A 19 6.31 8.80 -0.28
N GLU A 20 6.65 9.99 0.24
CA GLU A 20 6.79 11.21 -0.55
C GLU A 20 7.84 11.07 -1.65
N LYS A 21 8.92 10.34 -1.39
CA LYS A 21 9.93 10.01 -2.42
C LYS A 21 9.37 9.19 -3.58
N ASN A 22 8.33 8.39 -3.32
CA ASN A 22 7.75 7.44 -4.25
C ASN A 22 6.30 7.82 -4.62
N ILE A 23 5.86 9.06 -4.35
CA ILE A 23 4.44 9.45 -4.42
C ILE A 23 3.89 9.51 -5.86
N GLN A 24 4.78 9.68 -6.83
CA GLN A 24 4.46 9.67 -8.25
C GLN A 24 4.43 8.25 -8.84
N GLU A 25 4.79 7.25 -8.05
CA GLU A 25 4.92 5.87 -8.52
C GLU A 25 3.64 5.08 -8.27
N THR A 26 3.41 4.06 -9.09
CA THR A 26 2.25 3.18 -8.93
C THR A 26 2.51 2.22 -7.78
N PHE A 27 1.58 2.18 -6.83
CA PHE A 27 1.62 1.26 -5.70
C PHE A 27 0.84 -0.01 -6.00
N TYR A 28 1.43 -1.16 -5.67
CA TYR A 28 0.83 -2.47 -5.92
C TYR A 28 0.49 -3.20 -4.64
N LEU A 29 -0.72 -3.75 -4.56
CA LEU A 29 -1.06 -4.68 -3.48
C LEU A 29 -0.41 -6.04 -3.76
N THR A 30 0.52 -6.45 -2.90
CA THR A 30 1.23 -7.73 -3.03
C THR A 30 0.73 -8.81 -2.08
N GLY A 31 -0.04 -8.42 -1.07
CA GLY A 31 -0.67 -9.38 -0.17
C GLY A 31 -1.29 -8.75 1.06
N TYR A 32 -1.45 -9.57 2.10
CA TYR A 32 -1.97 -9.14 3.39
C TYR A 32 -1.13 -9.75 4.51
N LYS A 33 -0.84 -8.96 5.54
CA LYS A 33 -0.19 -9.41 6.78
C LYS A 33 -1.24 -9.50 7.89
N LYS A 34 -1.19 -10.57 8.69
CA LYS A 34 -2.05 -10.72 9.88
C LYS A 34 -1.35 -10.12 11.08
N ILE A 35 -2.04 -9.25 11.81
CA ILE A 35 -1.56 -8.61 13.04
C ILE A 35 -2.67 -8.71 14.07
N GLY A 36 -2.50 -9.60 15.05
CA GLY A 36 -3.58 -10.01 15.95
C GLY A 36 -4.78 -10.52 15.17
N ASN A 37 -5.93 -9.87 15.37
CA ASN A 37 -7.18 -10.18 14.65
C ASN A 37 -7.39 -9.39 13.36
N LEU A 38 -6.44 -8.51 12.98
CA LEU A 38 -6.55 -7.66 11.80
C LEU A 38 -5.75 -8.23 10.62
N LYS A 39 -6.29 -8.07 9.41
CA LYS A 39 -5.56 -8.28 8.15
C LYS A 39 -5.27 -6.92 7.53
N VAL A 40 -3.99 -6.58 7.43
CA VAL A 40 -3.52 -5.32 6.85
C VAL A 40 -2.96 -5.55 5.44
N PRO A 41 -3.33 -4.73 4.46
CA PRO A 41 -2.75 -4.78 3.11
C PRO A 41 -1.23 -4.52 3.14
N VAL A 42 -0.50 -5.26 2.32
CA VAL A 42 0.92 -5.06 2.05
C VAL A 42 1.06 -4.48 0.65
N ILE A 43 1.65 -3.30 0.61
CA ILE A 43 1.85 -2.50 -0.59
C ILE A 43 3.33 -2.55 -0.94
N GLU A 44 3.63 -2.87 -2.18
CA GLU A 44 4.96 -2.80 -2.75
C GLU A 44 5.11 -1.52 -3.57
N PHE A 45 6.23 -0.86 -3.33
CA PHE A 45 6.70 0.31 -4.06
C PHE A 45 7.60 -0.12 -5.22
N SER A 46 7.78 0.78 -6.16
CA SER A 46 8.68 0.71 -7.32
C SER A 46 10.10 0.24 -6.98
N ASP A 47 10.61 0.64 -5.82
CA ASP A 47 11.93 0.32 -5.28
C ASP A 47 11.97 -1.04 -4.54
N ASN A 48 10.94 -1.88 -4.70
CA ASN A 48 10.72 -3.13 -3.99
C ASN A 48 10.57 -2.99 -2.47
N ILE A 49 10.43 -1.77 -1.94
CA ILE A 49 10.08 -1.59 -0.53
C ILE A 49 8.65 -2.09 -0.32
N ARG A 50 8.41 -2.80 0.79
CA ARG A 50 7.09 -3.26 1.19
C ARG A 50 6.66 -2.58 2.47
N VAL A 51 5.51 -1.93 2.43
CA VAL A 51 4.90 -1.30 3.61
C VAL A 51 3.52 -1.89 3.84
N TRP A 52 3.23 -2.19 5.09
CA TRP A 52 1.91 -2.59 5.52
C TRP A 52 1.17 -1.34 5.99
N MET A 53 -0.04 -1.14 5.48
CA MET A 53 -0.87 0.02 5.81
C MET A 53 -2.21 -0.44 6.37
N LEU A 54 -2.83 0.41 7.18
CA LEU A 54 -4.19 0.16 7.65
C LEU A 54 -5.17 0.34 6.49
N LYS A 55 -6.29 -0.39 6.55
CA LYS A 55 -7.35 -0.26 5.53
C LYS A 55 -7.95 1.13 5.45
N GLN A 56 -7.90 1.91 6.55
CA GLN A 56 -8.39 3.29 6.55
C GLN A 56 -7.39 4.28 5.92
N GLU A 57 -6.15 3.86 5.70
CA GLU A 57 -5.09 4.71 5.14
C GLU A 57 -5.05 4.65 3.61
N ILE A 58 -5.70 3.64 3.00
CA ILE A 58 -5.63 3.37 1.56
C ILE A 58 -6.97 3.00 0.96
N THR A 59 -7.12 3.28 -0.33
CA THR A 59 -8.17 2.73 -1.19
C THR A 59 -7.52 1.75 -2.16
N ILE A 60 -8.04 0.54 -2.23
CA ILE A 60 -7.57 -0.48 -3.18
C ILE A 60 -8.49 -0.41 -4.40
N ASN A 61 -7.96 0.05 -5.53
CA ASN A 61 -8.67 0.05 -6.79
C ASN A 61 -8.42 -1.30 -7.48
N LYS A 62 -9.51 -1.98 -7.83
CA LYS A 62 -9.44 -3.27 -8.49
C LYS A 62 -9.22 -3.04 -9.98
N THR A 63 -8.00 -3.25 -10.47
CA THR A 63 -7.75 -3.25 -11.90
C THR A 63 -8.25 -4.59 -12.46
N ILE A 64 -9.36 -4.53 -13.19
CA ILE A 64 -9.91 -5.67 -13.94
C ILE A 64 -9.19 -5.66 -15.28
N TYR A 65 -8.35 -6.68 -15.51
CA TYR A 65 -7.88 -7.05 -16.85
C TYR A 65 -8.82 -8.10 -17.41
#